data_AF-A0A5C2MAB4-F1
#
_entry.id   AF-A0A5C2MAB4-F1
#
_cell.length_a   1.000
_cell.length_b   1.000
_cell.length_c   1.000
_cell.angle_alpha   90.00
_cell.angle_beta   90.00
_cell.angle_gamma   90.00
#
_symmetry.space_group_name_H-M   'P 1'
#
loop_
_entity.id
_entity.type
_entity.pdbx_description
1 polymer ?
#
loop_
_entity_poly.entity_id
_entity_poly.type
_entity_poly.pdbx_seq_one_letter_code
_entity_poly.pdbx_strand_id
1 'polypeptide(L)'
;MIAATLLALSVGAHTYAIAPQVPAMVAQPAQPAGTTFYADMGEGLFRISGRPNQKVTFMSIAIDPQKVADINMQLADGNYIGFSGNVMQQDAYNLRIRLTSSGMADANGTLNIRYGGQQSILNLAGNGQLDGQPFVLTFRGKMK
;
A
#
# COMPACT_ATOMS: atom_id res chain seq x y z
N MET A 1 54.41 -3.55 81.42
CA MET A 1 53.19 -3.09 82.10
C MET A 1 52.17 -2.66 81.06
N ILE A 2 50.91 -2.93 81.36
CA ILE A 2 49.69 -2.84 80.54
C ILE A 2 49.36 -1.39 80.17
N ALA A 3 48.84 -1.15 78.95
CA ALA A 3 47.59 -0.40 78.73
C ALA A 3 47.19 -0.41 77.24
N ALA A 4 46.02 -0.98 76.99
CA ALA A 4 45.29 -0.91 75.73
C ALA A 4 44.55 0.43 75.60
N THR A 5 44.35 0.93 74.39
CA THR A 5 43.13 1.68 74.03
C THR A 5 42.86 1.54 72.53
N LEU A 6 41.79 0.83 72.20
CA LEU A 6 41.15 0.83 70.90
C LEU A 6 40.28 2.09 70.78
N LEU A 7 40.40 2.83 69.67
CA LEU A 7 39.33 3.72 69.21
C LEU A 7 38.88 3.26 67.81
N ALA A 8 37.62 2.86 67.74
CA ALA A 8 36.91 2.56 66.51
C ALA A 8 36.38 3.85 65.89
N LEU A 9 36.50 3.98 64.56
CA LEU A 9 35.69 4.90 63.77
C LEU A 9 35.02 4.10 62.65
N SER A 10 33.69 4.10 62.71
CA SER A 10 32.76 3.39 61.85
C SER A 10 32.74 3.97 60.44
N VAL A 11 32.91 3.09 59.45
CA VAL A 11 32.68 3.36 58.03
C VAL A 11 31.16 3.31 57.78
N GLY A 12 30.54 4.46 57.55
CA GLY A 12 29.17 4.53 57.03
C GLY A 12 29.17 4.24 55.53
N ALA A 13 28.95 2.98 55.15
CA ALA A 13 28.68 2.62 53.76
C ALA A 13 27.24 3.03 53.41
N HIS A 14 27.08 4.12 52.66
CA HIS A 14 25.81 4.41 52.00
C HIS A 14 25.64 3.43 50.83
N THR A 15 24.85 2.37 51.05
CA THR A 15 24.35 1.50 49.99
C THR A 15 23.38 2.28 49.12
N TYR A 16 23.81 2.69 47.92
CA TYR A 16 22.90 3.14 46.88
C TYR A 16 22.27 1.91 46.24
N ALA A 17 20.97 1.72 46.44
CA ALA A 17 20.20 0.72 45.70
C ALA A 17 20.11 1.17 44.24
N ILE A 18 20.88 0.52 43.36
CA ILE A 18 20.80 0.71 41.92
C ILE A 18 19.64 -0.16 41.43
N ALA A 19 18.46 0.42 41.27
CA ALA A 19 17.39 -0.25 40.52
C ALA A 19 17.85 -0.42 39.07
N PRO A 20 17.69 -1.60 38.43
CA PRO A 20 17.97 -1.75 37.01
C PRO A 20 17.01 -0.85 36.24
N GLN A 21 17.56 0.22 35.65
CA GLN A 21 16.84 1.08 34.72
C GLN A 21 16.60 0.26 33.45
N VAL A 22 15.37 -0.22 33.25
CA VAL A 22 14.95 -0.73 31.94
C VAL A 22 15.12 0.43 30.96
N PRO A 23 15.90 0.30 29.87
CA PRO A 23 16.04 1.37 28.90
C PRO A 23 14.64 1.75 28.42
N ALA A 24 14.29 3.04 28.53
CA ALA A 24 13.09 3.54 27.90
C ALA A 24 13.23 3.24 26.40
N MET A 25 12.45 2.29 25.90
CA MET A 25 12.29 2.07 24.47
C MET A 25 11.73 3.38 23.92
N VAL A 26 12.57 4.16 23.26
CA VAL A 26 12.14 5.29 22.43
C VAL A 26 11.06 4.74 21.51
N ALA A 27 9.81 5.13 21.74
CA ALA A 27 8.72 4.84 20.83
C ALA A 27 9.12 5.43 19.48
N GLN A 28 9.46 4.55 18.54
CA GLN A 28 9.74 4.94 17.17
C GLN A 28 8.45 5.61 16.68
N PRO A 29 8.49 6.87 16.22
CA PRO A 29 7.31 7.48 15.63
C PRO A 29 6.85 6.55 14.51
N ALA A 30 5.56 6.19 14.53
CA ALA A 30 4.96 5.36 13.48
C ALA A 30 5.38 5.94 12.14
N GLN A 31 6.10 5.15 11.34
CA GLN A 31 6.43 5.56 9.97
C GLN A 31 5.09 5.92 9.30
N PRO A 32 4.97 7.10 8.68
CA PRO A 32 3.76 7.42 7.94
C PRO A 32 3.54 6.29 6.95
N ALA A 33 2.38 5.66 7.00
CA ALA A 33 2.00 4.68 5.99
C ALA A 33 2.18 5.38 4.64
N GLY A 34 3.11 4.88 3.83
CA GLY A 34 3.39 5.45 2.51
C GLY A 34 2.34 4.99 1.51
N THR A 35 2.15 5.77 0.45
CA THR A 35 1.40 5.31 -0.71
C THR A 35 2.07 4.08 -1.30
N THR A 36 1.31 3.00 -1.47
CA THR A 36 1.78 1.80 -2.16
C THR A 36 1.57 1.98 -3.65
N PHE A 37 2.58 1.71 -4.46
CA PHE A 37 2.52 1.92 -5.91
C PHE A 37 2.79 0.62 -6.67
N TYR A 38 1.96 0.33 -7.66
CA TYR A 38 2.10 -0.77 -8.60
C TYR A 38 2.12 -0.19 -10.00
N ALA A 39 3.03 -0.62 -10.86
CA ALA A 39 3.03 -0.18 -12.26
C ALA A 39 3.72 -1.18 -13.17
N ASP A 40 3.12 -1.39 -14.34
CA ASP A 40 3.70 -2.28 -15.33
C ASP A 40 3.33 -1.92 -16.77
N MET A 41 4.25 -2.25 -17.67
CA MET A 41 3.96 -2.31 -19.10
C MET A 41 3.29 -3.64 -19.40
N GLY A 42 2.40 -3.68 -20.38
CA GLY A 42 1.60 -4.88 -20.60
C GLY A 42 0.78 -4.86 -21.85
N GLU A 43 -0.11 -5.83 -21.93
CA GLU A 43 -1.14 -5.91 -22.95
C GLU A 43 -2.48 -6.16 -22.30
N GLY A 44 -3.46 -5.34 -22.68
CA GLY A 44 -4.80 -5.42 -22.16
C GLY A 44 -5.83 -4.93 -23.15
N LEU A 45 -7.08 -5.04 -22.75
CA LEU A 45 -8.22 -4.61 -23.55
C LEU A 45 -9.20 -3.86 -22.66
N PHE A 46 -9.61 -2.70 -23.13
CA PHE A 46 -10.69 -1.92 -22.54
C PHE A 46 -11.83 -1.80 -23.54
N ARG A 47 -13.03 -2.20 -23.10
CA ARG A 47 -14.23 -2.21 -23.92
C ARG A 47 -15.31 -1.46 -23.17
N ILE A 48 -15.96 -0.53 -23.85
CA ILE A 48 -17.21 0.08 -23.41
C ILE A 48 -18.28 -0.26 -24.44
N SER A 49 -19.46 -0.65 -24.00
CA SER A 49 -20.57 -0.97 -24.89
C SER A 49 -20.84 0.18 -25.87
N GLY A 50 -20.96 -0.14 -27.17
CA GLY A 50 -21.19 0.86 -28.21
C GLY A 50 -19.96 1.69 -28.62
N ARG A 51 -18.76 1.43 -28.07
CA ARG A 51 -17.51 2.09 -28.46
C ARG A 51 -16.51 1.11 -29.07
N PRO A 52 -15.59 1.56 -29.95
CA PRO A 52 -14.48 0.73 -30.41
C PRO A 52 -13.63 0.22 -29.25
N ASN A 53 -13.17 -1.01 -29.40
CA ASN A 53 -12.23 -1.64 -28.47
C ASN A 53 -10.90 -0.87 -28.43
N GLN A 54 -10.37 -0.63 -27.22
CA GLN A 54 -9.10 0.06 -27.01
C GLN A 54 -8.07 -0.90 -26.41
N LYS A 55 -6.88 -0.97 -27.00
CA LYS A 55 -5.76 -1.73 -26.43
C LYS A 55 -5.16 -0.94 -25.27
N VAL A 56 -4.88 -1.61 -24.17
CA VAL A 56 -4.17 -1.06 -23.00
C VAL A 56 -2.71 -1.48 -23.07
N THR A 57 -1.78 -0.55 -22.89
CA THR A 57 -0.33 -0.77 -23.02
C THR A 57 0.43 -0.59 -21.71
N PHE A 58 -0.13 0.17 -20.78
CA PHE A 58 0.45 0.42 -19.46
C PHE A 58 -0.65 0.58 -18.41
N MET A 59 -0.33 0.22 -17.17
CA MET A 59 -1.21 0.46 -16.04
C MET A 59 -0.41 0.76 -14.77
N SER A 60 -0.97 1.65 -13.95
CA SER A 60 -0.48 1.94 -12.60
C SER A 60 -1.61 2.02 -11.60
N ILE A 61 -1.33 1.65 -10.36
CA ILE A 61 -2.24 1.72 -9.22
C ILE A 61 -1.47 2.35 -8.06
N ALA A 62 -1.96 3.47 -7.55
CA ALA A 62 -1.51 4.08 -6.31
C ALA A 62 -2.56 3.85 -5.23
N ILE A 63 -2.16 3.38 -4.05
CA ILE A 63 -3.06 3.14 -2.91
C ILE A 63 -2.56 3.94 -1.73
N ASP A 64 -3.40 4.83 -1.22
CA ASP A 64 -3.08 5.66 -0.06
C ASP A 64 -3.29 4.89 1.28
N PRO A 65 -2.87 5.49 2.41
CA PRO A 65 -3.10 4.92 3.74
C PRO A 65 -4.57 4.71 4.12
N GLN A 66 -5.47 5.48 3.52
CA GLN A 66 -6.92 5.45 3.72
C GLN A 66 -7.60 4.38 2.85
N LYS A 67 -6.82 3.58 2.10
CA LYS A 67 -7.32 2.53 1.21
C LYS A 67 -8.10 3.08 0.01
N VAL A 68 -7.86 4.33 -0.37
CA VAL A 68 -8.28 4.89 -1.65
C VAL A 68 -7.24 4.53 -2.70
N ALA A 69 -7.71 4.03 -3.85
CA ALA A 69 -6.89 3.63 -4.96
C ALA A 69 -7.14 4.53 -6.17
N ASP A 70 -6.07 5.04 -6.75
CA ASP A 70 -6.06 5.72 -8.05
C ASP A 70 -5.42 4.80 -9.09
N ILE A 71 -6.19 4.47 -10.11
CA ILE A 71 -5.82 3.58 -11.20
C ILE A 71 -5.68 4.42 -12.46
N ASN A 72 -4.54 4.33 -13.13
CA ASN A 72 -4.34 4.95 -14.44
C ASN A 72 -3.94 3.89 -15.45
N MET A 73 -4.53 3.96 -16.64
CA MET A 73 -4.24 3.07 -17.76
C MET A 73 -3.94 3.90 -19.01
N GLN A 74 -2.87 3.55 -19.70
CA GLN A 74 -2.53 4.13 -21.00
C GLN A 74 -3.09 3.23 -22.10
N LEU A 75 -3.74 3.86 -23.07
CA LEU A 75 -4.25 3.24 -24.27
C LEU A 75 -3.22 3.29 -25.40
N ALA A 76 -3.40 2.45 -26.42
CA ALA A 76 -2.50 2.38 -27.57
C ALA A 76 -2.49 3.65 -28.44
N ASP A 77 -3.50 4.51 -28.33
CA ASP A 77 -3.54 5.83 -28.97
C ASP A 77 -2.80 6.91 -28.17
N GLY A 78 -2.22 6.56 -27.02
CA GLY A 78 -1.50 7.46 -26.13
C GLY A 78 -2.37 8.14 -25.08
N ASN A 79 -3.70 8.00 -25.16
CA ASN A 79 -4.61 8.57 -24.17
C ASN A 79 -4.56 7.81 -22.84
N TYR A 80 -4.92 8.51 -21.76
CA TYR A 80 -5.04 7.92 -20.43
C TYR A 80 -6.49 7.87 -19.99
N ILE A 81 -6.86 6.79 -19.33
CA ILE A 81 -8.11 6.68 -18.57
C ILE A 81 -7.75 6.44 -17.11
N GLY A 82 -8.39 7.20 -16.22
CA GLY A 82 -8.20 7.11 -14.78
C GLY A 82 -9.47 6.64 -14.10
N PHE A 83 -9.35 5.75 -13.12
CA PHE A 83 -10.41 5.38 -12.19
C PHE A 83 -9.95 5.63 -10.76
N SER A 84 -10.90 5.97 -9.88
CA SER A 84 -10.66 5.98 -8.44
C SER A 84 -11.61 4.99 -7.76
N GLY A 85 -11.20 4.46 -6.61
CA GLY A 85 -11.98 3.47 -5.89
C GLY A 85 -11.46 3.19 -4.48
N ASN A 86 -12.12 2.26 -3.81
CA ASN A 86 -11.76 1.82 -2.46
C ASN A 86 -11.25 0.38 -2.50
N VAL A 87 -10.15 0.11 -1.80
CA VAL A 87 -9.64 -1.25 -1.62
C VAL A 87 -10.57 -2.03 -0.69
N MET A 88 -11.15 -3.10 -1.23
CA MET A 88 -12.05 -4.01 -0.50
C MET A 88 -11.30 -5.19 0.12
N GLN A 89 -10.23 -5.62 -0.53
CA GLN A 89 -9.39 -6.73 -0.07
C GLN A 89 -7.97 -6.52 -0.58
N GLN A 90 -6.98 -6.79 0.27
CA GLN A 90 -5.57 -6.79 -0.08
C GLN A 90 -4.87 -7.88 0.73
N ASP A 91 -4.21 -8.82 0.06
CA ASP A 91 -3.44 -9.90 0.69
C ASP A 91 -1.99 -9.93 0.20
N ALA A 92 -1.31 -11.08 0.21
CA ALA A 92 0.07 -11.14 -0.28
C ALA A 92 0.19 -11.08 -1.81
N TYR A 93 -0.89 -11.41 -2.54
CA TYR A 93 -0.86 -11.62 -3.99
C TYR A 93 -2.04 -11.00 -4.74
N ASN A 94 -3.12 -10.64 -4.04
CA ASN A 94 -4.36 -10.17 -4.64
C ASN A 94 -4.79 -8.83 -4.05
N LEU A 95 -5.38 -8.01 -4.91
CA LEU A 95 -6.02 -6.75 -4.59
C LEU A 95 -7.40 -6.72 -5.25
N ARG A 96 -8.43 -6.36 -4.49
CA ARG A 96 -9.77 -6.11 -5.01
C ARG A 96 -10.15 -4.66 -4.73
N ILE A 97 -10.50 -3.92 -5.78
CA ILE A 97 -10.91 -2.52 -5.69
C ILE A 97 -12.35 -2.39 -6.15
N ARG A 98 -13.18 -1.69 -5.37
CA ARG A 98 -14.49 -1.21 -5.81
C ARG A 98 -14.33 0.18 -6.40
N LEU A 99 -14.67 0.34 -7.67
CA LEU A 99 -14.60 1.64 -8.36
C LEU A 99 -15.74 2.55 -7.93
N THR A 100 -15.44 3.84 -7.85
CA THR A 100 -16.38 4.89 -7.45
C THR A 100 -16.45 6.06 -8.42
N SER A 101 -15.45 6.25 -9.27
CA SER A 101 -15.43 7.34 -10.26
C SER A 101 -14.38 7.11 -11.36
N SER A 102 -14.48 7.88 -12.44
CA SER A 102 -13.50 7.96 -13.53
C SER A 102 -13.27 9.41 -13.93
N GLY A 103 -12.40 10.13 -13.22
CA GLY A 103 -12.25 11.58 -13.40
C GLY A 103 -13.55 12.31 -13.05
N MET A 104 -14.17 12.96 -14.04
CA MET A 104 -15.47 13.64 -13.89
C MET A 104 -16.68 12.75 -14.26
N ALA A 105 -16.44 11.52 -14.72
CA ALA A 105 -17.48 10.59 -15.14
C ALA A 105 -17.94 9.69 -14.00
N ASP A 106 -19.22 9.28 -14.07
CA ASP A 106 -19.79 8.31 -13.13
C ASP A 106 -19.23 6.92 -13.46
N ALA A 107 -18.56 6.29 -12.51
CA ALA A 107 -18.06 4.93 -12.68
C ALA A 107 -18.33 4.07 -11.46
N ASN A 108 -18.72 2.82 -11.71
CA ASN A 108 -18.82 1.81 -10.68
C ASN A 108 -18.33 0.47 -11.24
N GLY A 109 -17.96 -0.46 -10.36
CA GLY A 109 -17.48 -1.77 -10.79
C GLY A 109 -16.51 -2.38 -9.79
N THR A 110 -15.89 -3.47 -10.19
CA THR A 110 -14.85 -4.13 -9.40
C THR A 110 -13.67 -4.48 -10.28
N LEU A 111 -12.47 -4.19 -9.79
CA LEU A 111 -11.21 -4.67 -10.35
C LEU A 111 -10.65 -5.74 -9.42
N ASN A 112 -10.22 -6.85 -9.99
CA ASN A 112 -9.45 -7.89 -9.31
C ASN A 112 -8.06 -7.91 -9.94
N ILE A 113 -7.04 -7.76 -9.10
CA ILE A 113 -5.64 -7.61 -9.51
C ILE A 113 -4.84 -8.70 -8.82
N ARG A 114 -3.99 -9.38 -9.60
CA ARG A 114 -2.91 -10.21 -9.07
C ARG A 114 -1.60 -9.48 -9.27
N TYR A 115 -0.83 -9.34 -8.21
CA TYR A 115 0.50 -8.72 -8.25
C TYR A 115 1.58 -9.70 -7.81
N GLY A 116 2.81 -9.40 -8.24
CA GLY A 116 3.99 -10.20 -7.97
C GLY A 116 5.01 -9.45 -7.12
N GLY A 117 6.24 -9.99 -7.11
CA GLY A 117 7.38 -9.30 -6.51
C GLY A 117 7.59 -7.91 -7.10
N GLN A 118 8.21 -7.03 -6.31
CA GLN A 118 8.51 -5.65 -6.70
C GLN A 118 7.28 -4.84 -7.17
N GLN A 119 6.08 -5.18 -6.65
CA GLN A 119 4.84 -4.49 -6.97
C GLN A 119 4.50 -4.49 -8.47
N SER A 120 4.92 -5.55 -9.18
CA SER A 120 4.56 -5.80 -10.58
C SER A 120 3.10 -6.25 -10.71
N ILE A 121 2.44 -5.84 -11.79
CA ILE A 121 1.04 -6.22 -12.06
C ILE A 121 1.04 -7.45 -12.96
N LEU A 122 0.75 -8.63 -12.42
CA LEU A 122 0.72 -9.87 -13.20
C LEU A 122 -0.51 -9.95 -14.09
N ASN A 123 -1.69 -9.69 -13.51
CA ASN A 123 -2.92 -9.56 -14.25
C ASN A 123 -3.92 -8.66 -13.53
N LEU A 124 -4.83 -8.11 -14.32
CA LEU A 124 -6.03 -7.42 -13.86
C LEU A 124 -7.21 -7.85 -14.71
N ALA A 125 -8.34 -8.07 -14.06
CA ALA A 125 -9.62 -8.21 -14.72
C ALA A 125 -10.68 -7.45 -13.94
N GLY A 126 -11.56 -6.76 -14.65
CA GLY A 126 -12.64 -6.04 -14.04
C GLY A 126 -13.75 -5.68 -15.02
N ASN A 127 -14.88 -5.32 -14.45
CA ASN A 127 -16.05 -4.89 -15.18
C ASN A 127 -16.86 -3.93 -14.32
N GLY A 128 -17.73 -3.18 -14.99
CA GLY A 128 -18.48 -2.12 -14.33
C GLY A 128 -19.31 -1.32 -15.31
N GLN A 129 -19.65 -0.11 -14.90
CA GLN A 129 -20.30 0.89 -15.73
C GLN A 129 -19.49 2.18 -15.73
N LEU A 130 -19.47 2.86 -16.86
CA LEU A 130 -18.92 4.20 -17.06
C LEU A 130 -19.98 5.03 -17.79
N ASP A 131 -20.48 6.09 -17.16
CA ASP A 131 -21.64 6.88 -17.63
C ASP A 131 -22.85 6.00 -17.99
N GLY A 132 -23.13 5.01 -17.15
CA GLY A 132 -24.19 4.01 -17.36
C GLY A 132 -23.91 2.99 -18.47
N GLN A 133 -22.77 3.09 -19.19
CA GLN A 133 -22.39 2.14 -20.23
C GLN A 133 -21.55 1.00 -19.64
N PRO A 134 -21.92 -0.27 -19.84
CA PRO A 134 -21.13 -1.39 -19.35
C PRO A 134 -19.72 -1.37 -19.94
N PHE A 135 -18.72 -1.61 -19.11
CA PHE A 135 -17.34 -1.79 -19.55
C PHE A 135 -16.74 -3.10 -19.03
N VAL A 136 -15.71 -3.55 -19.75
CA VAL A 136 -14.81 -4.65 -19.35
C VAL A 136 -13.37 -4.19 -19.53
N LEU A 137 -12.53 -4.52 -18.56
CA LEU A 137 -11.10 -4.24 -18.56
C LEU A 137 -10.32 -5.52 -18.29
N THR A 138 -9.31 -5.79 -19.10
CA THR A 138 -8.31 -6.82 -18.85
C THR A 138 -6.91 -6.25 -19.05
N PHE A 139 -5.95 -6.79 -18.32
CA PHE A 139 -4.54 -6.46 -18.49
C PHE A 139 -3.66 -7.62 -18.03
N ARG A 140 -2.55 -7.83 -18.73
CA ARG A 140 -1.47 -8.74 -18.36
C ARG A 140 -0.16 -7.97 -18.43
N GLY A 141 0.56 -7.88 -17.30
CA GLY A 141 1.87 -7.26 -17.29
C GLY A 141 2.90 -8.10 -18.03
N LYS A 142 3.90 -7.43 -18.59
CA LYS A 142 5.11 -8.09 -19.09
C LYS A 142 5.98 -8.35 -17.86
N MET A 143 6.25 -9.61 -17.56
CA MET A 143 7.17 -9.96 -16.47
C MET A 143 8.50 -9.22 -16.70
N LYS A 144 8.98 -8.54 -15.66
CA LYS A 144 10.31 -7.91 -15.63
C LYS A 144 11.40 -8.95 -15.40
#